data_AF-A0A2P5WFS3-F1
#
_entry.id   AF-A0A2P5WFS3-F1
#
_cell.length_a   1.000
_cell.length_b   1.000
_cell.length_c   1.000
_cell.angle_alpha   90.00
_cell.angle_beta   90.00
_cell.angle_gamma   90.00
#
_symmetry.space_group_name_H-M   'P 1'
#
loop_
_entity.id
_entity.type
_entity.pdbx_description
1 polymer ?
#
loop_
_entity_poly.entity_id
_entity_poly.type
_entity_poly.pdbx_seq_one_letter_code
_entity_poly.pdbx_strand_id
1 'polypeptide(L)'
;MQHRKLSNDTRYPRCGEAVETMNHIFRECPVTQGIWEVLSFAEFLKITHLEFKEWLTRVFEQISSLQCRIFCCALRAIWGDRNKRIHEKTSRSGKEIADYVNRYISELDGAKNNIPSSFQVVKRWEHPPSPFVKINFDAAYDGTTCQSAVGIVARDNEGKVLLSFSEIYRQVVSAYTAEAIACREAARIGIDMQWPQIIIEGDALGVIKKCKGRDRDRSMNGA
;
A
#
# COMPACT_ATOMS: atom_id res chain seq x y z
N MET A 1 -17.37 -21.84 5.53
CA MET A 1 -16.50 -22.34 4.44
C MET A 1 -16.99 -21.80 3.11
N GLN A 2 -16.42 -20.69 2.65
CA GLN A 2 -16.56 -20.21 1.27
C GLN A 2 -15.16 -19.82 0.81
N HIS A 3 -14.53 -20.74 0.09
CA HIS A 3 -13.17 -20.60 -0.40
C HIS A 3 -13.09 -19.45 -1.41
N ARG A 4 -12.23 -18.46 -1.14
CA ARG A 4 -11.73 -17.52 -2.14
C ARG A 4 -11.02 -18.35 -3.22
N LYS A 5 -11.60 -18.42 -4.42
CA LYS A 5 -10.98 -19.02 -5.61
C LYS A 5 -9.83 -18.13 -6.07
N LEU A 6 -8.61 -18.40 -5.58
CA LEU A 6 -7.39 -17.94 -6.24
C LEU A 6 -6.85 -19.13 -7.05
N SER A 7 -6.62 -18.88 -8.34
CA SER A 7 -6.15 -19.85 -9.33
C SER A 7 -4.76 -20.39 -8.94
N ASN A 8 -4.49 -21.68 -9.23
CA ASN A 8 -3.15 -22.28 -9.10
C ASN A 8 -2.18 -21.84 -10.23
N ASP A 9 -2.62 -20.94 -11.12
CA ASP A 9 -1.78 -20.37 -12.17
C ASP A 9 -1.02 -19.16 -11.63
N THR A 10 0.32 -19.23 -11.63
CA THR A 10 1.20 -18.14 -11.20
C THR A 10 1.37 -17.07 -12.27
N ARG A 11 0.87 -17.31 -13.49
CA ARG A 11 0.94 -16.35 -14.59
C ARG A 11 -0.01 -15.19 -14.32
N TYR A 12 0.46 -13.99 -14.65
CA TYR A 12 -0.32 -12.78 -14.52
C TYR A 12 -1.62 -12.93 -15.30
N PRO A 13 -2.79 -12.91 -14.62
CA PRO A 13 -4.04 -13.28 -15.25
C PRO A 13 -4.36 -12.45 -16.47
N ARG A 14 -3.80 -11.23 -16.60
CA ARG A 14 -4.09 -10.27 -17.65
C ARG A 14 -3.61 -10.68 -19.04
N CYS A 15 -2.30 -10.85 -19.20
CA CYS A 15 -1.69 -11.24 -20.46
C CYS A 15 -1.45 -12.75 -20.55
N GLY A 16 -1.31 -13.45 -19.41
CA GLY A 16 -0.98 -14.88 -19.38
C GLY A 16 0.46 -15.21 -19.81
N GLU A 17 1.30 -14.20 -20.05
CA GLU A 17 2.62 -14.36 -20.67
C GLU A 17 3.74 -14.66 -19.67
N ALA A 18 3.66 -14.11 -18.45
CA ALA A 18 4.72 -14.25 -17.45
C ALA A 18 4.15 -14.37 -16.03
N VAL A 19 5.01 -14.76 -15.08
CA VAL A 19 4.66 -14.83 -13.65
C VAL A 19 4.25 -13.44 -13.15
N GLU A 20 3.25 -13.43 -12.28
CA GLU A 20 2.80 -12.19 -11.65
C GLU A 20 3.84 -11.62 -10.68
N THR A 21 4.64 -10.68 -11.17
CA THR A 21 5.59 -9.88 -10.37
C THR A 21 5.21 -8.39 -10.40
N MET A 22 5.72 -7.60 -9.47
CA MET A 22 5.52 -6.14 -9.50
C MET A 22 6.07 -5.52 -10.80
N ASN A 23 7.24 -5.99 -11.27
CA ASN A 23 7.78 -5.56 -12.56
C ASN A 23 6.82 -5.90 -13.70
N HIS A 24 6.26 -7.10 -13.70
CA HIS A 24 5.36 -7.51 -14.76
C HIS A 24 4.05 -6.71 -14.77
N ILE A 25 3.40 -6.59 -13.60
CA ILE A 25 2.13 -5.86 -13.45
C ILE A 25 2.30 -4.40 -13.89
N PHE A 26 3.38 -3.74 -13.47
CA PHE A 26 3.52 -2.29 -13.61
C PHE A 26 4.41 -1.85 -14.79
N ARG A 27 5.18 -2.73 -15.43
CA ARG A 27 6.17 -2.32 -16.44
C ARG A 27 6.22 -3.22 -17.67
N GLU A 28 6.25 -4.54 -17.49
CA GLU A 28 6.54 -5.47 -18.59
C GLU A 28 5.30 -5.96 -19.32
N CYS A 29 4.13 -5.95 -18.67
CA CYS A 29 2.89 -6.35 -19.30
C CYS A 29 2.58 -5.43 -20.50
N PRO A 30 2.36 -5.95 -21.71
CA PRO A 30 2.09 -5.13 -22.90
C PRO A 30 0.92 -4.17 -22.72
N VAL A 31 -0.12 -4.61 -21.99
CA VAL A 31 -1.27 -3.75 -21.69
C VAL A 31 -0.88 -2.58 -20.80
N THR A 32 -0.01 -2.81 -19.83
CA THR A 32 0.51 -1.76 -18.95
C THR A 32 1.45 -0.81 -19.70
N GLN A 33 2.27 -1.31 -20.61
CA GLN A 33 3.12 -0.47 -21.47
C GLN A 33 2.29 0.52 -22.28
N GLY A 34 1.19 0.05 -22.90
CA GLY A 34 0.26 0.93 -23.62
C GLY A 34 -0.41 1.99 -22.73
N ILE A 35 -0.63 1.72 -21.44
CA ILE A 35 -1.14 2.74 -20.49
C ILE A 35 -0.09 3.85 -20.33
N TRP A 36 1.17 3.48 -20.12
CA TRP A 36 2.24 4.46 -19.95
C TRP A 36 2.53 5.26 -21.21
N GLU A 37 2.36 4.67 -22.40
CA GLU A 37 2.45 5.41 -23.66
C GLU A 37 1.39 6.51 -23.76
N VAL A 38 0.12 6.18 -23.48
CA VAL A 38 -0.98 7.16 -23.53
C VAL A 38 -0.81 8.25 -22.47
N LEU A 39 -0.23 7.92 -21.31
CA LEU A 39 0.02 8.87 -20.22
C LEU A 39 1.37 9.61 -20.33
N SER A 40 2.10 9.45 -21.44
CA SER A 40 3.40 10.10 -21.67
C SER A 40 4.49 9.73 -20.65
N PHE A 41 4.51 8.48 -20.19
CA PHE A 41 5.47 7.92 -19.25
C PHE A 41 6.31 6.75 -19.83
N ALA A 42 6.19 6.48 -21.14
CA ALA A 42 6.90 5.38 -21.80
C ALA A 42 8.43 5.45 -21.69
N GLU A 43 9.01 6.64 -21.48
CA GLU A 43 10.46 6.80 -21.30
C GLU A 43 10.99 6.01 -20.08
N PHE A 44 10.19 5.91 -19.02
CA PHE A 44 10.58 5.21 -17.80
C PHE A 44 10.61 3.70 -17.96
N LEU A 45 9.99 3.15 -19.01
CA LEU A 45 10.02 1.71 -19.31
C LEU A 45 11.34 1.26 -19.94
N LYS A 46 12.13 2.19 -20.49
CA LYS A 46 13.43 1.90 -21.09
C LYS A 46 14.48 1.46 -20.07
N ILE A 47 14.26 1.80 -18.79
CA ILE A 47 15.09 1.34 -17.68
C ILE A 47 14.64 -0.07 -17.36
N THR A 48 15.31 -1.11 -17.85
CA THR A 48 14.86 -2.51 -17.71
C THR A 48 15.59 -3.28 -16.62
N HIS A 49 16.81 -2.89 -16.26
CA HIS A 49 17.68 -3.64 -15.34
C HIS A 49 17.39 -3.43 -13.85
N LEU A 50 16.49 -2.50 -13.50
CA LEU A 50 16.17 -2.18 -12.10
C LEU A 50 15.01 -3.02 -11.58
N GLU A 51 15.08 -3.39 -10.30
CA GLU A 51 13.94 -3.95 -9.59
C GLU A 51 12.84 -2.90 -9.39
N PHE A 52 11.60 -3.36 -9.17
CA PHE A 52 10.42 -2.48 -9.13
C PHE A 52 10.60 -1.29 -8.18
N LYS A 53 11.13 -1.54 -6.98
CA LYS A 53 11.34 -0.50 -5.96
C LYS A 53 12.35 0.55 -6.42
N GLU A 54 13.47 0.14 -7.01
CA GLU A 54 14.52 1.04 -7.48
C GLU A 54 14.04 1.85 -8.69
N TRP A 55 13.35 1.18 -9.63
CA TRP A 55 12.70 1.84 -10.75
C TRP A 55 11.70 2.90 -10.26
N LEU A 56 10.82 2.54 -9.32
CA LEU A 56 9.81 3.44 -8.80
C LEU A 56 10.44 4.69 -8.14
N THR A 57 11.50 4.49 -7.34
CA THR A 57 12.27 5.60 -6.75
C THR A 57 12.85 6.51 -7.83
N ARG A 58 13.49 5.94 -8.86
CA ARG A 58 14.07 6.70 -9.98
C ARG A 58 13.02 7.50 -10.74
N VAL A 59 11.81 6.96 -10.91
CA VAL A 59 10.72 7.70 -11.55
C VAL A 59 10.32 8.90 -10.68
N PHE A 60 10.11 8.70 -9.38
CA PHE A 60 9.74 9.80 -8.46
C PHE A 60 10.81 10.90 -8.34
N GLU A 61 12.08 10.57 -8.51
CA GLU A 61 13.19 11.55 -8.55
C GLU A 61 13.17 12.43 -9.81
N GLN A 62 12.57 11.96 -10.91
CA GLN A 62 12.63 12.63 -12.21
C GLN A 62 11.34 13.37 -12.59
N ILE A 63 10.22 13.02 -11.97
CA ILE A 63 8.91 13.61 -12.30
C ILE A 63 8.55 14.78 -11.38
N SER A 64 7.81 15.75 -11.94
CA SER A 64 7.23 16.85 -11.17
C SER A 64 6.10 16.40 -10.23
N SER A 65 5.69 17.26 -9.30
CA SER A 65 4.54 16.99 -8.40
C SER A 65 3.23 16.76 -9.17
N LEU A 66 3.03 17.44 -10.30
CA LEU A 66 1.86 17.24 -11.16
C LEU A 66 1.89 15.86 -11.84
N GLN A 67 3.03 15.50 -12.43
CA GLN A 67 3.21 14.18 -13.05
C GLN A 67 3.10 13.06 -12.01
N CYS A 68 3.63 13.27 -10.80
CA CYS A 68 3.49 12.35 -9.67
C CYS A 68 2.03 12.02 -9.36
N ARG A 69 1.11 13.01 -9.43
CA ARG A 69 -0.33 12.75 -9.25
C ARG A 69 -0.87 11.80 -10.31
N ILE A 70 -0.56 12.05 -11.58
CA ILE A 70 -1.01 11.22 -12.71
C ILE A 70 -0.43 9.81 -12.59
N PHE A 71 0.87 9.73 -12.31
CA PHE A 71 1.60 8.48 -12.17
C PHE A 71 1.06 7.61 -11.02
N CYS A 72 0.84 8.19 -9.83
CA CYS A 72 0.20 7.50 -8.71
C CYS A 72 -1.22 7.05 -9.03
N CYS A 73 -2.00 7.87 -9.75
CA CYS A 73 -3.35 7.47 -10.19
C CYS A 73 -3.30 6.31 -11.18
N ALA A 74 -2.31 6.28 -12.07
CA ALA A 74 -2.09 5.18 -13.00
C ALA A 74 -1.72 3.89 -12.28
N LEU A 75 -0.77 3.92 -11.33
CA LEU A 75 -0.42 2.76 -10.51
C LEU A 75 -1.66 2.20 -9.78
N ARG A 76 -2.45 3.08 -9.15
CA ARG A 76 -3.70 2.69 -8.48
C ARG A 76 -4.70 2.09 -9.46
N ALA A 77 -4.85 2.65 -10.66
CA ALA A 77 -5.80 2.18 -11.66
C ALA A 77 -5.38 0.82 -12.25
N ILE A 78 -4.09 0.62 -12.52
CA ILE A 78 -3.51 -0.66 -12.96
C ILE A 78 -3.77 -1.74 -11.92
N TRP A 79 -3.42 -1.47 -10.65
CA TRP A 79 -3.66 -2.40 -9.54
C TRP A 79 -5.14 -2.68 -9.32
N GLY A 80 -5.98 -1.64 -9.41
CA GLY A 80 -7.43 -1.75 -9.29
C GLY A 80 -8.05 -2.64 -10.37
N ASP A 81 -7.63 -2.48 -11.63
CA ASP A 81 -8.07 -3.33 -12.74
C ASP A 81 -7.64 -4.79 -12.56
N ARG A 82 -6.39 -5.01 -12.11
CA ARG A 82 -5.90 -6.35 -11.72
C ARG A 82 -6.78 -6.99 -10.65
N ASN A 83 -7.14 -6.25 -9.60
CA ASN A 83 -8.00 -6.78 -8.54
C ASN A 83 -9.43 -7.07 -9.01
N LYS A 84 -10.01 -6.20 -9.85
CA LYS A 84 -11.31 -6.45 -10.47
C LYS A 84 -11.31 -7.71 -11.34
N ARG A 85 -10.23 -7.97 -12.07
CA ARG A 85 -10.10 -9.22 -12.83
C ARG A 85 -10.14 -10.45 -11.94
N ILE A 86 -9.47 -10.40 -10.79
CA ILE A 86 -9.40 -11.55 -9.88
C ILE A 86 -10.71 -11.78 -9.14
N HIS A 87 -11.36 -10.71 -8.69
CA HIS A 87 -12.56 -10.82 -7.85
C HIS A 87 -13.87 -10.80 -8.64
N GLU A 88 -13.92 -10.07 -9.73
CA GLU A 88 -15.14 -9.82 -10.53
C GLU A 88 -15.03 -10.39 -11.95
N LYS A 89 -13.87 -10.91 -12.38
CA LYS A 89 -13.61 -11.43 -13.73
C LYS A 89 -13.84 -10.40 -14.85
N THR A 90 -13.73 -9.11 -14.52
CA THR A 90 -13.82 -8.01 -15.48
C THR A 90 -12.43 -7.43 -15.78
N SER A 91 -12.24 -6.83 -16.94
CA SER A 91 -10.98 -6.16 -17.28
C SER A 91 -11.23 -5.05 -18.29
N ARG A 92 -10.45 -3.98 -18.18
CA ARG A 92 -10.42 -2.89 -19.17
C ARG A 92 -9.21 -3.06 -20.10
N SER A 93 -9.28 -2.43 -21.27
CA SER A 93 -8.12 -2.22 -22.13
C SER A 93 -7.15 -1.20 -21.51
N GLY A 94 -5.90 -1.17 -21.97
CA GLY A 94 -4.92 -0.18 -21.52
C GLY A 94 -5.38 1.25 -21.78
N LYS A 95 -5.95 1.51 -22.96
CA LYS A 95 -6.51 2.81 -23.31
C LYS A 95 -7.64 3.25 -22.37
N GLU A 96 -8.59 2.36 -22.06
CA GLU A 96 -9.68 2.68 -21.13
C GLU A 96 -9.18 3.00 -19.71
N ILE A 97 -8.09 2.37 -19.27
CA ILE A 97 -7.47 2.69 -17.99
C ILE A 97 -6.79 4.06 -18.04
N ALA A 98 -6.05 4.37 -19.11
CA ALA A 98 -5.43 5.68 -19.26
C ALA A 98 -6.49 6.81 -19.35
N ASP A 99 -7.57 6.60 -20.11
CA ASP A 99 -8.69 7.53 -20.21
C ASP A 99 -9.39 7.72 -18.85
N TYR A 100 -9.52 6.65 -18.07
CA TYR A 100 -10.03 6.72 -16.69
C TYR A 100 -9.11 7.56 -15.78
N VAL A 101 -7.78 7.39 -15.88
CA VAL A 101 -6.81 8.18 -15.10
C VAL A 101 -6.92 9.67 -15.46
N ASN A 102 -6.93 10.01 -16.74
CA ASN A 102 -7.04 11.40 -17.19
C ASN A 102 -8.34 12.04 -16.71
N ARG A 103 -9.48 11.35 -16.88
CA ARG A 103 -10.78 11.83 -16.40
C ARG A 103 -10.80 12.04 -14.90
N TYR A 104 -10.25 11.10 -14.14
CA TYR A 104 -10.18 11.19 -12.68
C TYR A 104 -9.33 12.40 -12.23
N ILE A 105 -8.21 12.68 -12.91
CA ILE A 105 -7.41 13.88 -12.63
C ILE A 105 -8.20 15.15 -12.94
N SER A 106 -8.88 15.22 -14.09
CA SER A 106 -9.73 16.37 -14.44
C SER A 106 -10.88 16.58 -13.45
N GLU A 107 -11.52 15.51 -12.98
CA GLU A 107 -12.54 15.58 -11.94
C GLU A 107 -11.97 16.11 -10.61
N LEU A 108 -10.79 15.64 -10.20
CA LEU A 108 -10.12 16.13 -8.99
C LEU A 108 -9.77 17.62 -9.09
N ASP A 109 -9.31 18.08 -10.25
CA ASP A 109 -8.98 19.48 -10.47
C ASP A 109 -10.26 20.35 -10.56
N GLY A 110 -11.34 19.84 -11.15
CA GLY A 110 -12.64 20.50 -11.19
C GLY A 110 -13.34 20.55 -9.83
N ALA A 111 -13.23 19.50 -9.01
CA ALA A 111 -13.83 19.43 -7.68
C ALA A 111 -13.20 20.42 -6.69
N LYS A 112 -11.91 20.78 -6.86
CA LYS A 112 -11.27 21.85 -6.07
C LYS A 112 -11.97 23.20 -6.22
N ASN A 113 -12.65 23.44 -7.35
CA ASN A 113 -13.32 24.71 -7.63
C ASN A 113 -14.76 24.77 -7.08
N ASN A 114 -15.31 23.63 -6.62
CA ASN A 114 -16.72 23.50 -6.22
C ASN A 114 -16.88 22.82 -4.85
N ILE A 115 -16.05 23.16 -3.85
CA ILE A 115 -16.22 22.61 -2.49
C ILE A 115 -17.21 23.50 -1.72
N PRO A 116 -18.50 23.12 -1.58
CA PRO A 116 -19.38 23.77 -0.61
C PRO A 116 -18.83 23.55 0.80
N SER A 117 -18.89 24.61 1.61
CA SER A 117 -18.27 24.76 2.94
C SER A 117 -18.82 23.85 4.06
N SER A 118 -19.54 22.78 3.73
CA SER A 118 -20.19 21.90 4.72
C SER A 118 -20.07 20.41 4.38
N PHE A 119 -18.86 19.92 4.12
CA PHE A 119 -18.64 18.49 4.25
C PHE A 119 -18.47 18.13 5.73
N GLN A 120 -19.36 17.28 6.24
CA GLN A 120 -19.12 16.55 7.49
C GLN A 120 -17.69 16.00 7.44
N VAL A 121 -16.89 16.40 8.42
CA VAL A 121 -15.48 15.99 8.53
C VAL A 121 -15.46 14.48 8.68
N VAL A 122 -15.29 13.77 7.57
CA VAL A 122 -14.75 12.41 7.59
C VAL A 122 -13.47 12.53 8.39
N LYS A 123 -13.37 11.79 9.50
CA LYS A 123 -12.23 11.83 10.43
C LYS A 123 -10.95 11.61 9.61
N ARG A 124 -10.28 12.69 9.21
CA ARG A 124 -9.05 12.61 8.42
C ARG A 124 -7.95 12.19 9.38
N TRP A 125 -6.95 11.49 8.86
CA TRP A 125 -5.75 11.23 9.63
C TRP A 125 -5.15 12.58 10.05
N GLU A 126 -4.85 12.72 11.34
CA GLU A 126 -4.22 13.91 11.91
C GLU A 126 -2.81 13.56 12.38
N HIS A 127 -1.86 14.43 12.06
CA HIS A 127 -0.50 14.32 12.55
C HIS A 127 -0.49 14.41 14.09
N PRO A 128 0.49 13.79 14.77
CA PRO A 128 0.60 13.88 16.22
C PRO A 128 0.85 15.32 16.69
N PRO A 129 0.51 15.66 17.95
CA PRO A 129 0.99 16.88 18.59
C PRO A 129 2.50 16.76 18.89
N SER A 130 3.21 17.88 18.92
CA SER A 130 4.60 17.89 19.42
C SER A 130 4.63 17.52 20.92
N PRO A 131 5.61 16.72 21.41
CA PRO A 131 6.78 16.18 20.72
C PRO A 131 6.59 14.72 20.24
N PHE A 132 5.36 14.27 19.99
CA PHE A 132 5.07 12.88 19.69
C PHE A 132 5.43 12.49 18.25
N VAL A 133 5.92 11.27 18.09
CA VAL A 133 5.98 10.57 16.80
C VAL A 133 4.81 9.59 16.73
N LYS A 134 4.04 9.63 15.64
CA LYS A 134 2.95 8.69 15.41
C LYS A 134 3.43 7.56 14.52
N ILE A 135 3.34 6.33 15.02
CA ILE A 135 3.73 5.10 14.34
C ILE A 135 2.46 4.33 13.97
N ASN A 136 2.12 4.32 12.69
CA ASN A 136 1.04 3.50 12.16
C ASN A 136 1.58 2.13 11.76
N PHE A 137 0.89 1.05 12.13
CA PHE A 137 1.22 -0.32 11.73
C PHE A 137 0.01 -1.01 11.10
N ASP A 138 0.28 -1.97 10.23
CA ASP A 138 -0.71 -2.87 9.61
C ASP A 138 0.00 -4.18 9.20
N ALA A 139 -0.75 -5.27 9.07
CA ALA A 139 -0.22 -6.55 8.61
C ALA A 139 -1.17 -7.29 7.66
N ALA A 140 -0.67 -7.68 6.49
CA ALA A 140 -1.37 -8.61 5.62
C ALA A 140 -0.96 -10.05 5.93
N TYR A 141 -1.92 -10.98 6.01
CA TYR A 141 -1.67 -12.39 6.27
C TYR A 141 -2.18 -13.29 5.14
N ASP A 142 -1.34 -14.25 4.73
CA ASP A 142 -1.70 -15.34 3.84
C ASP A 142 -1.66 -16.68 4.60
N GLY A 143 -2.84 -17.26 4.83
CA GLY A 143 -2.98 -18.56 5.51
C GLY A 143 -2.60 -19.78 4.67
N THR A 144 -2.35 -19.61 3.37
CA THR A 144 -1.90 -20.71 2.50
C THR A 144 -0.39 -20.93 2.65
N THR A 145 0.36 -19.84 2.66
CA THR A 145 1.82 -19.85 2.81
C THR A 145 2.26 -19.68 4.26
N CYS A 146 1.33 -19.39 5.17
CA CYS A 146 1.61 -19.03 6.58
C CYS A 146 2.60 -17.86 6.66
N GLN A 147 2.40 -16.83 5.84
CA GLN A 147 3.25 -15.65 5.77
C GLN A 147 2.49 -14.39 6.14
N SER A 148 3.21 -13.42 6.70
CA SER A 148 2.73 -12.09 7.00
C SER A 148 3.60 -11.04 6.33
N ALA A 149 2.99 -10.04 5.71
CA ALA A 149 3.66 -8.83 5.28
C ALA A 149 3.33 -7.71 6.28
N VAL A 150 4.33 -7.23 7.00
CA VAL A 150 4.20 -6.13 7.96
C VAL A 150 4.49 -4.81 7.25
N GLY A 151 3.73 -3.77 7.57
CA GLY A 151 3.96 -2.39 7.12
C GLY A 151 3.88 -1.42 8.28
N ILE A 152 4.87 -0.52 8.40
CA ILE A 152 4.96 0.47 9.46
C ILE A 152 5.38 1.82 8.87
N VAL A 153 4.75 2.90 9.31
CA VAL A 153 5.11 4.28 8.95
C VAL A 153 5.10 5.15 10.20
N ALA A 154 6.24 5.77 10.48
CA ALA A 154 6.40 6.74 11.56
C ALA A 154 6.44 8.17 11.02
N ARG A 155 5.67 9.07 11.64
CA ARG A 155 5.54 10.47 11.24
C ARG A 155 5.68 11.43 12.41
N ASP A 156 6.27 12.60 12.16
CA ASP A 156 6.39 13.69 13.11
C ASP A 156 5.12 14.54 13.20
N ASN A 157 5.19 15.60 14.01
CA ASN A 157 4.11 16.56 14.25
C ASN A 157 3.81 17.50 13.08
N GLU A 158 4.55 17.41 11.97
CA GLU A 158 4.22 18.07 10.70
C GLU A 158 3.63 17.07 9.69
N GLY A 159 3.48 15.81 10.10
CA GLY A 159 3.03 14.71 9.25
C GLY A 159 4.10 14.18 8.30
N LYS A 160 5.35 14.62 8.43
CA LYS A 160 6.47 14.15 7.60
C LYS A 160 6.86 12.75 8.03
N VAL A 161 7.10 11.88 7.05
CA VAL A 161 7.57 10.52 7.29
C VAL A 161 9.02 10.57 7.80
N LEU A 162 9.22 10.10 9.02
CA LEU A 162 10.54 9.93 9.63
C LEU A 162 11.13 8.56 9.27
N LEU A 163 10.29 7.53 9.22
CA LEU A 163 10.70 6.16 8.94
C LEU A 163 9.55 5.38 8.31
N SER A 164 9.89 4.48 7.39
CA SER A 164 8.97 3.46 6.90
C SER A 164 9.66 2.10 6.94
N PHE A 165 8.93 1.06 7.31
CA PHE A 165 9.45 -0.30 7.45
C PHE A 165 8.46 -1.28 6.85
N SER A 166 8.97 -2.29 6.16
CA SER A 166 8.17 -3.42 5.69
C SER A 166 9.03 -4.67 5.61
N GLU A 167 8.47 -5.80 6.05
CA GLU A 167 9.17 -7.08 6.11
C GLU A 167 8.18 -8.24 5.97
N ILE A 168 8.63 -9.34 5.37
CA ILE A 168 7.87 -10.59 5.28
C ILE A 168 8.30 -11.53 6.41
N TYR A 169 7.35 -11.86 7.28
CA TYR A 169 7.51 -12.86 8.33
C TYR A 169 6.95 -14.20 7.85
N ARG A 170 7.74 -15.27 8.01
CA ARG A 170 7.31 -16.65 7.70
C ARG A 170 6.80 -17.34 8.95
N GLN A 171 6.06 -18.44 8.77
CA GLN A 171 5.52 -19.26 9.84
C GLN A 171 4.57 -18.50 10.79
N VAL A 172 3.85 -17.52 10.24
CA VAL A 172 2.80 -16.81 10.98
C VAL A 172 1.53 -17.64 10.91
N VAL A 173 0.88 -17.82 12.05
CA VAL A 173 -0.22 -18.79 12.21
C VAL A 173 -1.62 -18.16 12.05
N SER A 174 -1.72 -16.84 12.07
CA SER A 174 -3.00 -16.14 11.93
C SER A 174 -2.82 -14.67 11.59
N ALA A 175 -3.90 -14.05 11.05
CA ALA A 175 -3.97 -12.60 10.87
C ALA A 175 -3.83 -11.84 12.20
N TYR A 176 -4.36 -12.40 13.30
CA TYR A 176 -4.17 -11.79 14.61
C TYR A 176 -2.69 -11.76 15.04
N THR A 177 -1.96 -12.84 14.79
CA THR A 177 -0.51 -12.92 15.07
C THR A 177 0.27 -11.97 14.16
N ALA A 178 -0.12 -11.84 12.89
CA ALA A 178 0.46 -10.89 11.95
C ALA A 178 0.36 -9.45 12.49
N GLU A 179 -0.83 -9.03 12.91
CA GLU A 179 -1.06 -7.71 13.50
C GLU A 179 -0.30 -7.50 14.81
N ALA A 180 -0.22 -8.53 15.66
CA ALA A 180 0.55 -8.47 16.90
C ALA A 180 2.05 -8.31 16.63
N ILE A 181 2.59 -8.98 15.61
CA ILE A 181 3.98 -8.81 15.17
C ILE A 181 4.19 -7.37 14.67
N ALA A 182 3.31 -6.84 13.81
CA ALA A 182 3.41 -5.47 13.33
C ALA A 182 3.38 -4.44 14.46
N CYS A 183 2.47 -4.61 15.43
CA CYS A 183 2.42 -3.77 16.62
C CYS A 183 3.71 -3.84 17.45
N ARG A 184 4.27 -5.05 17.63
CA ARG A 184 5.53 -5.25 18.36
C ARG A 184 6.70 -4.56 17.67
N GLU A 185 6.84 -4.74 16.36
CA GLU A 185 7.91 -4.09 15.59
C GLU A 185 7.76 -2.57 15.60
N ALA A 186 6.53 -2.03 15.59
CA ALA A 186 6.28 -0.60 15.72
C ALA A 186 6.78 -0.05 17.07
N ALA A 187 6.53 -0.77 18.17
CA ALA A 187 7.04 -0.41 19.48
C ALA A 187 8.56 -0.50 19.56
N ARG A 188 9.14 -1.56 18.98
CA ARG A 188 10.60 -1.76 18.92
C ARG A 188 11.28 -0.63 18.16
N ILE A 189 10.75 -0.25 16.98
CA ILE A 189 11.27 0.88 16.20
C ILE A 189 11.26 2.16 17.04
N GLY A 190 10.19 2.44 17.78
CA GLY A 190 10.13 3.61 18.66
C GLY A 190 11.25 3.63 19.71
N ILE A 191 11.56 2.47 20.29
CA ILE A 191 12.65 2.29 21.26
C ILE A 191 14.02 2.45 20.60
N ASP A 192 14.26 1.74 19.49
CA ASP A 192 15.54 1.73 18.78
C ASP A 192 15.89 3.13 18.23
N MET A 193 14.88 3.88 17.79
CA MET A 193 15.04 5.28 17.34
C MET A 193 15.12 6.29 18.49
N GLN A 194 14.99 5.84 19.74
CA GLN A 194 15.05 6.67 20.95
C GLN A 194 14.07 7.86 20.91
N TRP A 195 12.88 7.67 20.32
CA TRP A 195 11.88 8.73 20.29
C TRP A 195 11.28 8.93 21.68
N PRO A 196 11.25 10.18 22.19
CA PRO A 196 10.91 10.45 23.58
C PRO A 196 9.44 10.18 23.89
N GLN A 197 8.56 10.36 22.90
CA GLN A 197 7.12 10.20 23.01
C GLN A 197 6.59 9.60 21.71
N ILE A 198 5.88 8.47 21.81
CA ILE A 198 5.31 7.78 20.63
C ILE A 198 3.82 7.53 20.81
N ILE A 199 3.08 7.58 19.70
CA ILE A 199 1.69 7.16 19.58
C ILE A 199 1.67 6.01 18.59
N ILE A 200 1.27 4.81 19.03
CA ILE A 200 1.14 3.65 18.13
C ILE A 200 -0.34 3.47 17.76
N GLU A 201 -0.63 3.40 16.47
CA GLU A 201 -1.97 3.26 15.91
C GLU A 201 -2.02 2.09 14.91
N GLY A 202 -3.05 1.27 15.01
CA GLY A 202 -3.38 0.20 14.05
C GLY A 202 -4.90 -0.03 14.04
N ASP A 203 -5.40 -0.86 13.13
CA ASP A 203 -6.83 -1.19 13.04
C ASP A 203 -7.21 -2.51 13.74
N ALA A 204 -6.21 -3.25 14.23
CA ALA A 204 -6.37 -4.48 14.99
C ALA A 204 -6.83 -4.24 16.45
N LEU A 205 -8.11 -3.93 16.64
CA LEU A 205 -8.69 -3.63 17.97
C LEU A 205 -8.36 -4.69 19.05
N GLY A 206 -8.33 -5.97 18.67
CA GLY A 206 -8.00 -7.06 19.59
C GLY A 206 -6.56 -6.99 20.11
N VAL A 207 -5.61 -6.62 19.26
CA VAL A 207 -4.20 -6.41 19.64
C VAL A 207 -4.08 -5.18 20.53
N ILE A 208 -4.68 -4.05 20.10
CA ILE A 208 -4.65 -2.79 20.85
C ILE A 208 -5.22 -2.94 22.26
N LYS A 209 -6.34 -3.68 22.41
CA LYS A 209 -6.94 -3.93 23.72
C LYS A 209 -6.03 -4.73 24.64
N LYS A 210 -5.32 -5.73 24.10
CA LYS A 210 -4.37 -6.52 24.90
C LYS A 210 -3.17 -5.69 25.36
N CYS A 211 -2.57 -4.90 24.48
CA CYS A 211 -1.44 -4.04 24.85
C CYS A 211 -1.79 -2.98 25.90
N LYS A 212 -3.07 -2.60 26.00
CA LYS A 212 -3.57 -1.69 27.05
C LYS A 212 -3.95 -2.40 28.36
N GLY A 213 -4.05 -3.72 28.34
CA GLY A 213 -4.33 -4.54 29.52
C GLY A 213 -3.14 -4.55 30.48
N ARG A 214 -3.40 -4.80 31.76
CA ARG A 214 -2.35 -4.96 32.80
C ARG A 214 -2.03 -6.42 33.09
N ASP A 215 -2.82 -7.35 32.56
CA ASP A 215 -2.66 -8.78 32.78
C ASP A 215 -1.55 -9.33 31.88
N ARG A 216 -0.65 -10.15 32.44
CA ARG A 216 0.35 -10.86 31.64
C ARG A 216 -0.35 -11.94 30.80
N ASP A 217 -0.38 -11.75 29.48
CA ASP A 217 -0.80 -12.81 28.57
C ASP A 217 0.26 -13.92 28.55
N ARG A 218 -0.16 -15.14 28.90
CA ARG A 218 0.67 -16.36 28.85
C ARG A 218 0.45 -17.16 27.57
N SER A 219 -0.32 -16.63 26.62
CA SER A 219 -0.55 -17.28 25.33
C SER A 219 0.76 -17.39 24.56
N MET A 220 0.87 -18.43 23.73
CA MET A 220 2.03 -18.69 22.87
C MET A 220 2.37 -17.49 21.94
N ASN A 221 1.41 -16.61 21.71
CA ASN A 221 1.53 -15.44 20.85
C ASN A 221 1.95 -14.15 21.60
N GLY A 222 1.99 -14.17 22.94
CA GLY A 222 2.60 -13.13 23.78
C GLY A 222 2.22 -11.69 23.48
N ALA A 223 0.94 -11.41 23.22
CA ALA A 223 0.44 -10.04 22.99
C ALA A 223 -0.25 -9.49 24.25
#